data_AF-A0A3D2P7G5-F1
#
_entry.id   AF-A0A3D2P7G5-F1
#
_cell.length_a   1.000
_cell.length_b   1.000
_cell.length_c   1.000
_cell.angle_alpha   90.00
_cell.angle_beta   90.00
_cell.angle_gamma   90.00
#
_symmetry.space_group_name_H-M   'P 1'
#
loop_
_entity.id
_entity.type
_entity.pdbx_description
1 polymer ?
#
loop_
_entity_poly.entity_id
_entity_poly.type
_entity_poly.pdbx_seq_one_letter_code
_entity_poly.pdbx_strand_id
1 'polypeptide(L)'
;MDYTVKLEIFEGPLDLLLYLIKKNDLDIYDIPISQITTEYLEYVELIKMLNLEAVGEFLVMAATLMQIKARMLLPREPLEGEEEEKDPRAELVTRLLEYQKFKEVAK
;
A
#
# COMPACT_ATOMS: atom_id res chain seq x y z
N MET A 1 0.47 7.06 -29.70
CA MET A 1 -0.52 6.64 -28.69
C MET A 1 -0.20 7.44 -27.44
N ASP A 2 -0.87 8.57 -27.28
CA ASP A 2 -0.74 9.40 -26.09
C ASP A 2 -1.42 8.68 -24.93
N TYR A 3 -0.63 7.99 -24.12
CA TYR A 3 -1.09 7.55 -22.81
C TYR A 3 -1.30 8.82 -22.00
N THR A 4 -2.55 9.29 -21.98
CA THR A 4 -2.96 10.37 -21.08
C THR A 4 -2.96 9.76 -19.68
N VAL A 5 -1.79 9.73 -19.04
CA VAL A 5 -1.68 9.42 -17.62
C VAL A 5 -2.30 10.59 -16.89
N LYS A 6 -3.64 10.58 -16.75
CA LYS A 6 -4.28 11.32 -15.68
C LYS A 6 -3.79 10.66 -14.41
N LEU A 7 -2.71 11.18 -13.82
CA LEU A 7 -2.53 10.98 -12.39
C LEU A 7 -3.76 11.62 -11.76
N GLU A 8 -4.69 10.79 -11.30
CA GLU A 8 -5.62 11.21 -10.27
C GLU A 8 -4.74 11.82 -9.17
N ILE A 9 -5.05 13.06 -8.77
CA ILE A 9 -4.33 13.72 -7.69
C ILE A 9 -4.75 12.95 -6.43
N PHE A 10 -4.00 11.91 -6.09
CA PHE A 10 -4.23 11.14 -4.88
C PHE A 10 -3.98 12.05 -3.68
N GLU A 11 -4.87 12.01 -2.70
CA GLU A 11 -4.73 12.82 -1.49
C GLU A 11 -3.65 12.28 -0.54
N GLY A 12 -3.06 11.12 -0.87
CA GLY A 12 -1.95 10.54 -0.12
C GLY A 12 -1.69 9.07 -0.48
N PRO A 13 -0.76 8.41 0.24
CA PRO A 13 -0.35 7.04 -0.05
C PRO A 13 -1.46 6.00 0.21
N LEU A 14 -2.31 6.22 1.23
CA LEU A 14 -3.45 5.33 1.52
C LEU A 14 -4.52 5.39 0.42
N ASP A 15 -4.71 6.58 -0.17
CA ASP A 15 -5.66 6.76 -1.27
C ASP A 15 -5.22 6.02 -2.53
N LEU A 16 -3.93 6.15 -2.87
CA LEU A 16 -3.32 5.38 -3.94
C LEU A 16 -3.47 3.86 -3.70
N LEU A 17 -3.25 3.40 -2.47
CA LEU A 17 -3.43 1.98 -2.14
C LEU A 17 -4.87 1.51 -2.30
N LEU A 18 -5.86 2.27 -1.82
CA LEU A 18 -7.28 1.95 -2.02
C LEU A 18 -7.64 1.92 -3.50
N TYR A 19 -7.11 2.87 -4.29
CA TYR A 19 -7.27 2.87 -5.74
C TYR A 19 -6.71 1.59 -6.37
N LEU A 20 -5.48 1.19 -6.02
CA LEU A 20 -4.85 -0.02 -6.56
C LEU A 20 -5.59 -1.30 -6.16
N ILE A 21 -6.06 -1.40 -4.93
CA ILE A 21 -6.88 -2.53 -4.45
C ILE A 21 -8.16 -2.62 -5.27
N LYS A 22 -8.86 -1.51 -5.46
CA LYS A 22 -10.09 -1.45 -6.24
C LYS A 22 -9.85 -1.72 -7.74
N LYS A 23 -8.77 -1.17 -8.31
CA LYS A 23 -8.40 -1.34 -9.71
C LYS A 23 -8.14 -2.81 -10.06
N ASN A 24 -7.55 -3.55 -9.13
CA ASN A 24 -7.21 -4.96 -9.29
C ASN A 24 -8.27 -5.93 -8.77
N ASP A 25 -9.45 -5.43 -8.33
CA ASP A 25 -10.54 -6.22 -7.75
C ASP A 25 -10.07 -7.13 -6.59
N LEU A 26 -9.24 -6.55 -5.71
CA LEU A 26 -8.64 -7.26 -4.58
C LEU A 26 -9.47 -7.08 -3.30
N ASP A 27 -9.49 -8.12 -2.47
CA ASP A 27 -10.04 -8.02 -1.12
C ASP A 27 -9.07 -7.23 -0.21
N ILE A 28 -9.59 -6.21 0.47
CA ILE A 28 -8.84 -5.38 1.42
C ILE A 28 -8.36 -6.19 2.63
N TYR A 29 -9.00 -7.31 2.95
CA TYR A 29 -8.58 -8.20 4.04
C TYR A 29 -7.51 -9.22 3.61
N ASP A 30 -7.35 -9.49 2.32
CA ASP A 30 -6.34 -10.41 1.79
C ASP A 30 -5.55 -9.80 0.64
N ILE A 31 -4.79 -8.76 0.98
CA ILE A 31 -4.01 -8.00 -0.01
C ILE A 31 -2.78 -8.82 -0.43
N PRO A 32 -2.59 -9.11 -1.75
CA PRO A 32 -1.34 -9.66 -2.27
C PRO A 32 -0.23 -8.60 -2.23
N ILE A 33 0.45 -8.48 -1.09
CA ILE A 33 1.47 -7.45 -0.84
C ILE A 33 2.54 -7.44 -1.93
N SER A 34 2.99 -8.59 -2.42
CA SER A 34 4.02 -8.62 -3.46
C SER A 34 3.60 -7.87 -4.73
N GLN A 35 2.34 -8.03 -5.15
CA GLN A 35 1.78 -7.37 -6.34
C GLN A 35 1.56 -5.88 -6.06
N ILE A 36 0.87 -5.56 -4.95
CA ILE A 36 0.56 -4.18 -4.59
C ILE A 36 1.82 -3.34 -4.40
N THR A 37 2.86 -3.88 -3.76
CA THR A 37 4.13 -3.16 -3.60
C THR A 37 4.77 -2.81 -4.95
N THR A 38 4.72 -3.72 -5.92
CA THR A 38 5.28 -3.47 -7.26
C THR A 38 4.52 -2.35 -7.96
N GLU A 39 3.20 -2.45 -8.05
CA GLU A 39 2.37 -1.43 -8.71
C GLU A 39 2.49 -0.08 -7.99
N TYR A 40 2.51 -0.08 -6.65
CA TYR A 40 2.69 1.14 -5.87
C TYR A 40 4.01 1.84 -6.21
N LEU A 41 5.11 1.11 -6.32
CA LEU A 41 6.41 1.68 -6.69
C LEU A 41 6.42 2.28 -8.09
N GLU A 42 5.73 1.66 -9.06
CA GLU A 42 5.57 2.22 -10.40
C GLU A 42 4.88 3.59 -10.36
N TYR A 43 3.80 3.72 -9.58
CA TYR A 43 3.14 5.01 -9.38
C TYR A 43 4.01 6.03 -8.64
N VAL A 44 4.78 5.60 -7.64
CA VAL A 44 5.71 6.49 -6.94
C VAL A 44 6.77 7.05 -7.88
N GLU A 45 7.31 6.26 -8.80
CA GLU A 45 8.25 6.77 -9.80
C GLU A 45 7.60 7.80 -10.74
N LEU A 46 6.33 7.59 -11.13
CA LEU A 46 5.56 8.59 -11.88
C LEU A 46 5.37 9.89 -11.08
N ILE A 47 5.01 9.80 -9.80
CA ILE A 47 4.85 10.95 -8.91
C ILE A 47 6.17 11.70 -8.75
N LYS A 48 7.29 10.99 -8.54
CA LYS A 48 8.63 11.59 -8.42
C LYS A 48 9.02 12.42 -9.63
N MET A 49 8.67 11.95 -10.84
CA MET A 49 8.95 12.66 -12.08
C MET A 49 8.13 13.94 -12.22
N LEU A 50 6.94 14.00 -11.63
CA LEU A 50 6.02 15.14 -11.75
C LEU A 50 6.13 16.14 -10.60
N ASN A 51 6.38 15.68 -9.37
CA ASN A 51 6.45 16.51 -8.17
C ASN A 51 7.31 15.85 -7.07
N LEU A 52 8.55 16.32 -6.95
CA LEU A 52 9.51 15.79 -5.98
C LEU A 52 9.20 16.22 -4.53
N GLU A 53 8.55 17.37 -4.32
CA GLU A 53 8.25 17.89 -2.97
C GLU A 53 7.17 17.04 -2.27
N ALA A 54 6.21 16.53 -3.03
CA ALA A 54 5.09 15.74 -2.50
C ALA A 54 5.40 14.24 -2.30
N VAL A 55 6.61 13.76 -2.66
CA VAL A 55 6.89 12.31 -2.66
C VAL A 55 7.23 11.73 -1.28
N GLY A 56 7.58 12.55 -0.29
CA GLY A 56 8.11 12.08 0.99
C GLY A 56 7.25 11.02 1.68
N GLU A 57 5.95 11.28 1.82
CA GLU A 57 5.00 10.35 2.44
C GLU A 57 4.83 9.06 1.63
N PHE A 58 4.92 9.15 0.30
CA PHE A 58 4.84 7.99 -0.57
C PHE A 58 6.04 7.07 -0.41
N LEU A 59 7.23 7.61 -0.20
CA LEU A 59 8.45 6.83 0.08
C LEU A 59 8.38 6.12 1.43
N VAL A 60 7.80 6.76 2.45
CA VAL A 60 7.57 6.12 3.76
C VAL A 60 6.65 4.91 3.61
N MET A 61 5.56 5.04 2.85
CA MET A 61 4.67 3.92 2.58
C MET A 61 5.36 2.84 1.73
N ALA A 62 6.15 3.21 0.72
CA ALA A 62 6.93 2.25 -0.06
C ALA A 62 7.87 1.40 0.83
N ALA A 63 8.58 2.05 1.75
CA ALA A 63 9.43 1.35 2.71
C ALA A 63 8.62 0.41 3.62
N THR A 64 7.43 0.84 4.06
CA THR A 64 6.51 0.03 4.86
C THR A 64 6.07 -1.22 4.10
N LEU A 65 5.64 -1.06 2.84
CA LEU A 65 5.24 -2.17 1.98
C LEU A 65 6.40 -3.16 1.70
N MET A 66 7.63 -2.66 1.51
CA MET A 66 8.81 -3.50 1.38
C MET A 66 9.10 -4.30 2.66
N GLN A 67 8.97 -3.66 3.83
CA GLN A 67 9.16 -4.33 5.12
C GLN A 67 8.15 -5.46 5.32
N ILE A 68 6.87 -5.19 5.04
CA ILE A 68 5.80 -6.20 5.11
C ILE A 68 6.11 -7.35 4.15
N LYS A 69 6.45 -7.05 2.90
CA LYS A 69 6.83 -8.06 1.89
C LYS A 69 8.00 -8.93 2.37
N ALA A 70 9.05 -8.31 2.93
CA ALA A 70 10.20 -9.04 3.44
C ALA A 70 9.80 -9.98 4.58
N ARG A 71 9.04 -9.50 5.58
CA ARG A 71 8.57 -10.34 6.70
C ARG A 71 7.71 -11.52 6.24
N MET A 72 6.85 -11.30 5.23
CA MET A 72 6.02 -12.38 4.68
C MET A 72 6.82 -13.46 3.93
N LEU A 73 7.99 -13.11 3.38
CA LEU A 73 8.84 -14.02 2.61
C LEU A 73 9.89 -14.75 3.47
N LEU A 74 10.19 -14.24 4.67
CA LEU A 74 11.19 -14.84 5.54
C LEU A 74 10.65 -16.14 6.17
N PRO A 75 11.48 -17.20 6.25
CA PRO A 75 11.11 -18.42 6.95
C PRO A 75 10.92 -18.12 8.44
N ARG A 76 9.81 -18.59 9.00
CA ARG A 76 9.54 -18.48 10.44
C ARG A 76 10.28 -19.60 11.15
N GLU A 77 11.22 -19.27 12.02
CA GLU A 77 11.73 -20.24 12.98
C GLU A 77 10.62 -20.48 14.00
N PRO A 78 10.12 -21.71 14.17
CA PRO A 78 9.19 -22.01 15.26
C PRO A 78 9.97 -21.92 16.57
N LEU A 79 10.00 -20.73 17.16
CA LEU A 79 10.49 -20.54 18.51
C LEU A 79 9.41 -21.07 19.47
N GLU A 80 9.76 -22.12 20.23
CA GLU A 80 8.86 -22.71 21.21
C GLU A 80 8.46 -21.64 22.25
N GLY A 81 7.19 -21.23 22.22
CA GLY A 81 6.60 -20.32 23.21
C GLY A 81 6.36 -18.87 22.75
N GLU A 82 6.60 -18.53 21.48
CA GLU A 82 6.18 -17.22 20.96
C GLU A 82 4.68 -17.19 20.63
N GLU A 83 4.01 -16.10 21.02
CA GLU A 83 2.64 -15.80 20.58
C GLU A 83 2.57 -15.84 19.04
N GLU A 84 1.47 -16.34 18.47
CA GLU A 84 1.25 -16.29 17.02
C GLU A 84 1.56 -14.89 16.50
N GLU A 85 2.63 -14.76 15.72
CA GLU A 85 3.04 -13.48 15.15
C GLU A 85 1.88 -12.96 14.30
N LYS A 86 1.32 -11.82 14.71
CA LYS A 86 0.21 -11.16 14.01
C LYS A 86 0.54 -11.00 12.54
N ASP A 87 -0.46 -11.16 11.66
CA ASP A 87 -0.28 -10.93 10.21
C ASP A 87 0.46 -9.59 10.00
N PRO A 88 1.65 -9.58 9.36
CA PRO A 88 2.42 -8.37 9.11
C PRO A 88 1.64 -7.27 8.38
N ARG A 89 0.53 -7.64 7.71
CA ARG A 89 -0.36 -6.73 6.98
C ARG A 89 -1.44 -6.09 7.87
N ALA A 90 -1.69 -6.61 9.07
CA ALA A 90 -2.87 -6.26 9.86
C ALA A 90 -3.00 -4.75 10.16
N GLU A 91 -1.88 -4.10 10.46
CA GLU A 91 -1.84 -2.66 10.72
C GLU A 91 -2.20 -1.86 9.46
N LEU A 92 -1.67 -2.26 8.30
CA LEU A 92 -1.97 -1.62 7.02
C LEU A 92 -3.46 -1.74 6.69
N VAL A 93 -4.03 -2.94 6.83
CA VAL A 93 -5.45 -3.20 6.58
C VAL A 93 -6.33 -2.32 7.47
N THR A 94 -5.99 -2.21 8.75
CA THR A 94 -6.72 -1.36 9.71
C THR A 94 -6.72 0.10 9.26
N ARG A 95 -5.56 0.65 8.90
CA ARG A 95 -5.44 2.03 8.42
C ARG A 95 -6.21 2.27 7.13
N LEU A 96 -6.21 1.31 6.20
CA LEU A 96 -6.94 1.42 4.94
C LEU A 96 -8.46 1.43 5.17
N LEU A 97 -8.97 0.58 6.08
CA LEU A 97 -10.39 0.57 6.45
C LEU A 97 -10.82 1.87 7.13
N GLU A 98 -9.99 2.39 8.05
CA GLU A 98 -10.23 3.69 8.69
C GLU A 98 -10.30 4.81 7.65
N TYR A 99 -9.29 4.89 6.78
CA TYR A 99 -9.24 5.90 5.73
C TYR A 99 -10.42 5.77 4.75
N GLN A 100 -10.80 4.56 4.34
CA GLN A 100 -11.97 4.33 3.49
C GLN A 100 -13.24 4.87 4.16
N LYS A 101 -13.45 4.58 5.44
CA LYS A 101 -14.60 5.07 6.19
C LYS A 101 -14.66 6.59 6.25
N PHE A 102 -13.53 7.26 6.50
CA PHE A 102 -13.48 8.72 6.48
C PHE A 102 -13.79 9.28 5.09
N LYS A 103 -13.27 8.65 4.03
CA LYS A 103 -13.51 9.06 2.64
C LYS A 103 -14.97 8.90 2.24
N GLU A 104 -15.65 7.87 2.73
CA GLU A 104 -17.09 7.66 2.48
C GLU A 104 -17.98 8.67 3.20
N VAL A 105 -17.61 9.09 4.42
CA VAL A 105 -18.37 10.09 5.21
C VAL A 105 -18.13 11.52 4.73
N ALA A 106 -16.94 11.80 4.19
CA ALA A 106 -16.61 13.11 3.61
C ALA A 106 -17.23 13.35 2.23
N LYS A 107 -17.83 12.31 1.62
CA LYS A 107 -18.44 12.34 0.30
C LYS A 107 -19.93 12.63 0.35
#